data_AF-A0A0E3S592-F1
#
_entry.id   AF-A0A0E3S592-F1
#
_cell.length_a   1.000
_cell.length_b   1.000
_cell.length_c   1.000
_cell.angle_alpha   90.00
_cell.angle_beta   90.00
_cell.angle_gamma   90.00
#
_symmetry.space_group_name_H-M   'P 1'
#
loop_
_entity.id
_entity.type
_entity.pdbx_description
1 polymer ?
#
loop_
_entity_poly.entity_id
_entity_poly.type
_entity_poly.pdbx_seq_one_letter_code
_entity_poly.pdbx_strand_id
1 'polypeptide(L)' 'MAETLNSGKAKPSPTLKTIIMVEDTLKNSPDSAITVADLKKMLPGQVNHNTLMTILDYLEQSSELPLPKTFA' A
#
# COMPACT_ATOMS: atom_id res chain seq x y z
N MET A 1 -38.55 -6.76 0.22
CA MET A 1 -37.48 -7.78 0.19
C MET A 1 -36.21 -7.06 0.58
N ALA A 2 -35.76 -7.23 1.82
CA ALA A 2 -34.52 -6.60 2.29
C ALA A 2 -33.39 -7.59 2.03
N GLU A 3 -32.51 -7.26 1.09
CA GLU A 3 -31.31 -8.04 0.79
C GLU A 3 -30.40 -8.05 2.01
N THR A 4 -30.15 -9.23 2.55
CA THR A 4 -29.23 -9.45 3.65
C THR A 4 -27.80 -9.31 3.12
N LEU A 5 -27.11 -8.23 3.50
CA LEU A 5 -25.69 -8.05 3.19
C LEU A 5 -24.88 -9.11 3.93
N ASN A 6 -24.53 -10.16 3.17
CA ASN A 6 -23.62 -11.23 3.53
C ASN A 6 -22.34 -10.65 4.17
N SER A 7 -22.21 -10.76 5.49
CA SER A 7 -20.98 -10.48 6.24
C SER A 7 -19.93 -11.55 5.97
N GLY A 8 -19.46 -11.62 4.72
CA GLY A 8 -18.14 -12.17 4.45
C GLY A 8 -17.14 -11.27 5.17
N LYS A 9 -16.39 -11.80 6.14
CA LYS A 9 -15.38 -11.05 6.90
C LYS A 9 -14.54 -10.21 5.92
N ALA A 10 -14.83 -8.91 5.86
CA ALA A 10 -14.09 -7.99 5.01
C ALA A 10 -12.63 -8.07 5.47
N LYS A 11 -11.74 -8.44 4.54
CA LYS A 11 -10.31 -8.39 4.83
C LYS A 11 -10.01 -6.96 5.29
N PRO A 12 -9.25 -6.78 6.38
CA PRO A 12 -9.01 -5.45 6.94
C PRO A 12 -8.42 -4.57 5.85
N SER A 13 -9.18 -3.56 5.45
CA SER A 13 -8.73 -2.57 4.49
C SER A 13 -7.68 -1.67 5.15
N PRO A 14 -6.68 -1.20 4.40
CA PRO A 14 -5.78 -0.18 4.90
C PRO A 14 -6.55 1.05 5.35
N THR A 15 -6.10 1.66 6.44
CA THR A 15 -6.62 2.97 6.85
C THR A 15 -5.97 4.05 6.01
N LEU A 16 -6.65 5.19 5.83
CA LEU A 16 -6.06 6.38 5.18
C LEU A 16 -4.71 6.78 5.80
N LYS A 17 -4.58 6.67 7.12
CA LYS A 17 -3.32 6.93 7.83
C LYS A 17 -2.18 6.01 7.34
N THR A 18 -2.48 4.74 7.08
CA THR A 18 -1.50 3.78 6.55
C THR A 18 -1.11 4.13 5.12
N ILE A 19 -2.06 4.54 4.28
CA ILE A 19 -1.80 4.97 2.91
C ILE A 19 -0.86 6.19 2.90
N ILE A 20 -1.18 7.21 3.69
CA ILE A 20 -0.36 8.43 3.81
C ILE A 20 1.04 8.10 4.33
N MET A 21 1.16 7.21 5.33
CA MET A 21 2.47 6.78 5.84
C MET A 21 3.34 6.13 4.76
N VAL A 22 2.76 5.23 3.95
CA VAL A 22 3.48 4.57 2.85
C VAL A 22 3.88 5.59 1.79
N GLU A 23 2.97 6.48 1.41
CA GLU A 23 3.23 7.53 0.43
C GLU A 23 4.35 8.48 0.90
N ASP A 24 4.32 8.92 2.15
CA ASP A 24 5.34 9.80 2.73
C ASP A 24 6.71 9.10 2.81
N THR A 25 6.73 7.80 3.13
CA THR A 25 7.96 6.99 3.12
C THR A 25 8.56 6.89 1.73
N LEU A 26 7.72 6.74 0.69
CA LEU A 26 8.15 6.72 -0.71
C LEU A 26 8.63 8.09 -1.20
N LYS A 27 8.01 9.19 -0.76
CA LYS A 27 8.42 10.55 -1.12
C LYS A 27 9.74 10.97 -0.46
N ASN A 28 9.97 10.52 0.76
CA ASN A 28 11.19 10.83 1.53
C ASN A 28 12.33 9.84 1.28
N SER A 29 12.14 8.83 0.43
CA SER A 29 13.23 7.90 0.11
C SER A 29 14.26 8.57 -0.81
N PRO A 30 15.56 8.54 -0.47
CA PRO A 30 16.61 9.16 -1.27
C PRO A 30 16.86 8.45 -2.61
N ASP A 31 16.44 7.18 -2.71
CA ASP A 31 16.63 6.34 -3.87
C ASP A 31 15.44 6.42 -4.83
N SER A 32 15.75 6.61 -6.11
CA SER A 32 14.74 6.68 -7.18
C SER A 32 14.07 5.33 -7.47
N ALA A 33 14.57 4.22 -6.91
CA ALA A 33 14.00 2.89 -7.02
C ALA A 33 14.05 2.18 -5.66
N ILE A 34 12.89 2.03 -5.02
CA ILE A 34 12.75 1.31 -3.75
C ILE A 34 12.12 -0.06 -3.98
N THR A 35 12.63 -1.09 -3.30
CA THR A 35 12.01 -2.42 -3.32
C THR A 35 10.98 -2.54 -2.20
N VAL A 36 10.02 -3.46 -2.34
CA VAL A 36 9.05 -3.77 -1.25
C VAL A 36 9.75 -4.23 0.03
N ALA A 37 10.87 -4.93 -0.10
CA ALA A 37 11.63 -5.39 1.07
C ALA A 37 12.23 -4.20 1.83
N ASP A 38 12.77 -3.21 1.13
CA ASP A 38 13.35 -2.02 1.74
C ASP A 38 12.26 -1.08 2.27
N LEU A 39 11.16 -0.92 1.54
CA LEU A 39 9.99 -0.19 2.02
C LEU A 39 9.44 -0.80 3.32
N LYS A 40 9.39 -2.13 3.44
CA LYS A 40 8.99 -2.81 4.68
C LYS A 40 9.95 -2.59 5.84
N LYS A 41 11.25 -2.38 5.58
CA LYS A 41 12.24 -2.04 6.62
C LYS A 41 12.10 -0.59 7.09
N MET A 42 11.73 0.31 6.17
CA MET A 42 11.53 1.74 6.46
C MET A 42 10.21 2.02 7.18
N LEU A 43 9.18 1.21 6.92
CA LEU A 43 7.86 1.38 7.54
C LEU A 43 7.87 0.96 9.02
N PRO A 44 7.45 1.85 9.94
CA PRO A 44 7.32 1.50 11.35
C PRO A 44 6.11 0.57 11.54
N GLY A 45 6.37 -0.71 11.82
CA GLY A 45 5.34 -1.65 12.28
C GLY A 45 4.97 -2.80 11.34
N GLN A 46 5.83 -3.17 10.37
CA GLN A 46 5.64 -4.35 9.52
C GLN A 46 4.23 -4.44 8.91
N VAL A 47 3.84 -3.42 8.15
CA VAL A 47 2.57 -3.42 7.39
C VAL A 47 2.42 -4.77 6.67
N ASN A 48 1.24 -5.37 6.81
CA ASN A 48 0.93 -6.65 6.20
C ASN A 48 1.23 -6.60 4.69
N HIS A 49 1.91 -7.62 4.17
CA HIS A 49 2.32 -7.68 2.77
C HIS A 49 1.13 -7.47 1.81
N ASN A 50 -0.01 -8.11 2.07
CA ASN A 50 -1.21 -7.96 1.23
C ASN A 50 -1.72 -6.51 1.24
N THR A 51 -1.74 -5.89 2.40
CA THR A 51 -2.16 -4.50 2.57
C THR A 51 -1.20 -3.56 1.86
N LEU A 52 0.11 -3.79 1.98
CA LEU A 52 1.12 -2.97 1.31
C LEU A 52 1.01 -3.08 -0.22
N MET A 53 0.82 -4.30 -0.75
CA MET A 53 0.58 -4.52 -2.19
C MET A 53 -0.65 -3.76 -2.69
N THR A 54 -1.77 -3.81 -1.96
CA THR A 54 -2.98 -3.03 -2.31
C THR A 54 -2.73 -1.52 -2.28
N ILE A 55 -1.95 -1.02 -1.32
CA ILE A 55 -1.61 0.40 -1.24
C ILE A 55 -0.72 0.80 -2.43
N LEU A 56 0.28 -0.02 -2.77
CA LEU A 56 1.18 0.25 -3.88
C LEU A 56 0.45 0.24 -5.21
N ASP A 57 -0.43 -0.74 -5.44
CA ASP A 57 -1.31 -0.79 -6.61
C ASP A 57 -2.21 0.46 -6.71
N TYR A 58 -2.79 0.88 -5.57
CA TYR A 58 -3.58 2.12 -5.52
C TYR A 58 -2.75 3.38 -5.83
N LEU A 59 -1.54 3.48 -5.26
CA LEU A 59 -0.63 4.60 -5.49
C LEU A 59 -0.09 4.61 -6.92
N GLU A 60 0.16 3.44 -7.54
CA GLU A 60 0.57 3.34 -8.93
C GLU A 60 -0.54 3.81 -9.89
N GLN A 61 -1.79 3.46 -9.60
CA GLN A 61 -2.94 3.91 -10.38
C GLN A 61 -3.29 5.39 -10.17
N SER A 62 -3.02 5.92 -8.96
CA SER A 62 -3.45 7.28 -8.57
C SER A 62 -2.36 8.34 -8.67
N SER A 63 -1.09 7.94 -8.68
CA SER A 63 0.04 8.86 -8.73
C SER A 63 0.56 8.94 -10.16
N GLU A 64 0.67 10.17 -10.70
CA GLU A 64 1.39 10.44 -11.96
C GLU A 64 2.92 10.17 -11.86
N LEU A 65 3.40 9.61 -10.73
CA LEU A 65 4.80 9.32 -10.48
C LEU A 65 5.18 7.90 -10.94
N PRO A 66 6.29 7.71 -11.67
CA PRO A 66 6.73 6.40 -12.12
C PRO A 66 7.30 5.57 -10.96
N LEU A 67 6.53 4.59 -10.46
CA LEU A 67 7.07 3.56 -9.57
C LEU A 67 7.94 2.57 -10.38
N PRO A 68 9.03 2.03 -9.79
CA PRO A 68 9.91 1.08 -10.48
C PRO A 68 9.16 -0.21 -10.81
N LYS A 69 9.00 -0.47 -12.11
CA LYS A 69 8.33 -1.65 -12.70
C LYS A 69 9.12 -2.94 -12.47
N THR A 70 9.24 -3.39 -11.23
CA THR A 70 9.77 -4.72 -10.89
C THR A 70 8.99 -5.30 -9.72
N PHE A 71 7.68 -5.47 -9.91
CA PHE A 71 6.81 -6.30 -9.09
C PHE A 71 6.15 -7.34 -9.99
N ALA A 72 6.98 -8.28 -10.48
CA ALA A 72 6.54 -9.48 -11.18
C ALA A 72 7.11 -10.71 -10.48
#